data_AF-A0A2D5ATV1-F1
#
_entry.id   AF-A0A2D5ATV1-F1
#
_cell.length_a   1.000
_cell.length_b   1.000
_cell.length_c   1.000
_cell.angle_alpha   90.00
_cell.angle_beta   90.00
_cell.angle_gamma   90.00
#
_symmetry.space_group_name_H-M   'P 1'
#
loop_
_entity.id
_entity.type
_entity.pdbx_description
1 polymer ?
#
loop_
_entity_poly.entity_id
_entity_poly.type
_entity_poly.pdbx_seq_one_letter_code
_entity_poly.pdbx_strand_id
1 'polypeptide(L)'
;MVWRLLQDDGVAAAAGLAADEALARRAGENGSPPTLRLYTYRPHAVLVGRFQDVEREVHVEAAEELGVELNRRPTGGGAILMGPDQLGVALTLHGRAGSPPPPGMVPPERARERMERFSDGLRRALASLGIEAAFRGKNDLEVDGRKIAGLGIHRDGSGGLLFHASLLIDLDVALMARVLRTPFVEITDAELDAVARRTTTVRELAGEGLSLADVRAHVARGFAASFDVALELGTLDSDERKEVAALTREKYETRDWVFQRTNVRDSTGTASIETSGGRIDVSVALAGRMIKAVNVRGDFFESEGALADLEGRLRWTPSEKAAVAKTVHRWARAHSTGTVEADPLARAVVSAAQRARGQGAPYGCFVTPGAREDRW
;
A
#
# COMPACT_ATOMS: atom_id res chain seq x y z
N MET A 1 28.06 -8.28 4.06
CA MET A 1 27.87 -6.81 4.09
C MET A 1 27.12 -6.47 5.37
N VAL A 2 27.40 -5.33 6.01
CA VAL A 2 26.73 -4.93 7.26
C VAL A 2 25.75 -3.80 6.96
N TRP A 3 24.51 -3.93 7.41
CA TRP A 3 23.48 -2.89 7.36
C TRP A 3 23.18 -2.40 8.76
N ARG A 4 22.73 -1.15 8.87
CA ARG A 4 22.32 -0.56 10.14
C ARG A 4 20.88 -0.98 10.46
N LEU A 5 20.64 -1.37 11.71
CA LEU A 5 19.32 -1.60 12.28
C LEU A 5 18.98 -0.47 13.24
N LEU A 6 17.89 0.24 12.97
CA LEU A 6 17.31 1.24 13.85
C LEU A 6 16.01 0.70 14.45
N GLN A 7 15.82 0.89 15.75
CA GLN A 7 14.66 0.41 16.48
C GLN A 7 14.14 1.54 17.36
N ASP A 8 12.97 2.07 17.00
CA ASP A 8 12.29 3.13 17.74
C ASP A 8 10.90 2.64 18.15
N ASP A 9 10.31 3.21 19.20
CA ASP A 9 8.92 3.00 19.57
C ASP A 9 8.24 4.32 19.88
N GLY A 10 6.96 4.42 19.55
CA GLY A 10 6.14 5.60 19.85
C GLY A 10 6.62 6.88 19.16
N VAL A 11 7.08 6.79 17.91
CA VAL A 11 7.48 7.99 17.16
C VAL A 11 6.25 8.78 16.72
N ALA A 12 6.38 10.10 16.61
CA ALA A 12 5.37 10.95 15.98
C ALA A 12 5.29 10.68 14.47
N ALA A 13 4.11 10.85 13.86
CA ALA A 13 3.86 10.63 12.44
C ALA A 13 4.83 11.40 11.55
N ALA A 14 4.99 12.69 11.83
CA ALA A 14 5.84 13.57 11.04
C ALA A 14 7.33 13.19 11.14
N ALA A 15 7.83 13.01 12.36
CA ALA A 15 9.23 12.65 12.61
C ALA A 15 9.58 11.26 12.06
N GLY A 16 8.69 10.29 12.21
CA GLY A 16 8.88 8.94 11.70
C GLY A 16 9.03 8.91 10.18
N LEU A 17 8.13 9.59 9.47
CA LEU A 17 8.18 9.70 8.01
C LEU A 17 9.36 10.55 7.50
N ALA A 18 9.70 11.62 8.22
CA ALA A 18 10.86 12.45 7.91
C ALA A 18 12.17 11.65 8.02
N ALA A 19 12.30 10.79 9.03
CA ALA A 19 13.45 9.91 9.19
C ALA A 19 13.60 8.94 8.03
N ASP A 20 12.51 8.32 7.60
CA ASP A 20 12.54 7.36 6.49
C ASP A 20 12.92 8.04 5.16
N GLU A 21 12.41 9.24 4.88
CA GLU A 21 12.77 10.00 3.68
C GLU A 21 14.21 10.52 3.73
N ALA A 22 14.67 11.07 4.85
CA ALA A 22 16.04 11.53 5.02
C ALA A 22 17.04 10.38 4.79
N LEU A 23 16.81 9.24 5.42
CA LEU A 23 17.67 8.07 5.28
C LEU A 23 17.66 7.54 3.84
N ALA A 24 16.54 7.59 3.14
CA ALA A 24 16.45 7.20 1.74
C ALA A 24 17.27 8.15 0.85
N ARG A 25 17.08 9.47 1.00
CA ARG A 25 17.84 10.48 0.25
C ARG A 25 19.34 10.30 0.46
N ARG A 26 19.78 10.25 1.72
CA ARG A 26 21.18 10.11 2.09
C ARG A 26 21.77 8.78 1.63
N ALA A 27 21.00 7.69 1.65
CA ALA A 27 21.46 6.44 1.04
C ALA A 27 21.75 6.63 -0.46
N GLY A 28 20.90 7.33 -1.22
CA GLY A 28 21.20 7.65 -2.63
C GLY A 28 22.45 8.51 -2.83
N GLU A 29 22.73 9.42 -1.90
CA GLU A 29 23.91 10.29 -1.90
C GLU A 29 25.18 9.59 -1.37
N ASN A 30 25.05 8.33 -0.91
CA ASN A 30 26.09 7.60 -0.16
C ASN A 30 26.48 8.27 1.18
N GLY A 31 25.61 9.11 1.73
CA GLY A 31 25.76 9.77 3.03
C GLY A 31 25.23 8.97 4.22
N SER A 32 24.54 7.86 3.96
CA SER A 32 24.07 6.90 4.98
C SER A 32 24.24 5.46 4.48
N PRO A 33 24.57 4.49 5.36
CA PRO A 33 24.59 3.08 4.98
C PRO A 33 23.16 2.58 4.72
N PRO A 34 23.00 1.45 4.02
CA PRO A 34 21.70 0.78 3.94
C PRO A 34 21.17 0.53 5.35
N THR A 35 19.92 0.92 5.58
CA THR A 35 19.35 0.93 6.93
C THR A 35 17.99 0.22 6.92
N LEU A 36 17.84 -0.77 7.79
CA LEU A 36 16.54 -1.31 8.17
C LEU A 36 16.08 -0.60 9.44
N ARG A 37 14.91 0.01 9.39
CA ARG A 37 14.31 0.71 10.51
C ARG A 37 12.99 0.04 10.86
N LEU A 38 12.84 -0.34 12.11
CA LEU A 38 11.66 -1.00 12.66
C LEU A 38 11.08 -0.07 13.72
N TYR A 39 9.79 0.27 13.65
CA TYR A 39 9.24 1.26 14.56
C TYR A 39 7.73 1.19 14.75
N THR A 40 7.23 1.78 15.83
CA THR A 40 5.80 1.98 16.11
C THR A 40 5.49 3.46 16.27
N TYR A 41 4.21 3.83 16.12
CA TYR A 41 3.76 5.21 16.30
C TYR A 41 3.06 5.41 17.65
N ARG A 42 3.19 6.61 18.21
CA ARG A 42 2.38 7.08 19.34
C ARG A 42 2.21 8.60 19.27
N PRO A 43 0.96 9.13 19.27
CA PRO A 43 -0.32 8.41 19.28
C PRO A 43 -0.54 7.60 17.98
N HIS A 44 -1.73 7.00 17.82
CA HIS A 44 -2.11 6.41 16.53
C HIS A 44 -2.00 7.46 15.42
N ALA A 45 -1.69 7.02 14.21
CA ALA A 45 -1.58 7.88 13.05
C ALA A 45 -2.29 7.27 11.84
N VAL A 46 -3.13 8.08 11.17
CA VAL A 46 -3.60 7.81 9.82
C VAL A 46 -2.57 8.35 8.84
N LEU A 47 -2.00 7.44 8.05
CA LEU A 47 -1.02 7.78 7.02
C LEU A 47 -1.65 7.61 5.64
N VAL A 48 -1.93 8.71 4.95
CA VAL A 48 -2.43 8.68 3.57
C VAL A 48 -1.31 8.45 2.57
N GLY A 49 -1.59 7.72 1.49
CA GLY A 49 -0.62 7.49 0.43
C GLY A 49 -0.26 8.76 -0.33
N ARG A 50 0.94 8.80 -0.92
CA ARG A 50 1.51 9.94 -1.66
C ARG A 50 0.52 10.66 -2.59
N PHE A 51 -0.32 9.91 -3.29
CA PHE A 51 -1.21 10.39 -4.36
C PHE A 51 -2.69 10.45 -3.97
N GLN A 52 -3.02 10.18 -2.70
CA GLN A 52 -4.40 10.19 -2.22
C GLN A 52 -4.85 11.58 -1.78
N ASP A 53 -6.15 11.82 -1.78
CA ASP A 53 -6.74 13.02 -1.20
C ASP A 53 -7.13 12.72 0.26
N VAL A 54 -6.65 13.51 1.21
CA VAL A 54 -6.93 13.31 2.64
C VAL A 54 -8.43 13.28 2.90
N GLU A 55 -9.16 14.24 2.36
CA GLU A 55 -10.59 14.43 2.64
C GLU A 55 -11.45 13.29 2.07
N ARG A 56 -10.92 12.54 1.09
CA ARG A 56 -11.60 11.37 0.52
C ARG A 56 -11.33 10.08 1.26
N GLU A 57 -10.24 10.01 1.99
CA GLU A 57 -9.76 8.77 2.60
C GLU A 57 -9.83 8.80 4.13
N VAL A 58 -10.06 9.96 4.74
CA VAL A 58 -10.03 10.16 6.19
C VAL A 58 -11.25 10.97 6.66
N HIS A 59 -11.85 10.53 7.77
CA HIS A 59 -12.75 11.36 8.57
C HIS A 59 -11.89 12.27 9.46
N VAL A 60 -11.49 13.42 8.92
CA VAL A 60 -10.48 14.32 9.54
C VAL A 60 -10.93 14.76 10.93
N GLU A 61 -12.18 15.16 11.07
CA GLU A 61 -12.76 15.60 12.34
C GLU A 61 -12.73 14.48 13.39
N ALA A 62 -13.10 13.26 12.99
CA ALA A 62 -13.06 12.10 13.88
C ALA A 62 -11.63 11.73 14.30
N ALA A 63 -10.65 11.85 13.38
CA ALA A 63 -9.25 11.63 13.70
C ALA A 63 -8.74 12.65 14.72
N GLU A 64 -9.07 13.94 14.54
CA GLU A 64 -8.72 15.01 15.48
C GLU A 64 -9.35 14.79 16.87
N GLU A 65 -10.65 14.48 16.93
CA GLU A 65 -11.37 14.20 18.18
C GLU A 65 -10.79 13.00 18.96
N LEU A 66 -10.28 11.99 18.25
CA LEU A 66 -9.71 10.78 18.82
C LEU A 66 -8.21 10.89 19.11
N GLY A 67 -7.59 12.05 18.86
CA GLY A 67 -6.15 12.25 19.04
C GLY A 67 -5.31 11.38 18.10
N VAL A 68 -5.86 11.02 16.94
CA VAL A 68 -5.15 10.28 15.89
C VAL A 68 -4.44 11.28 14.98
N GLU A 69 -3.12 11.19 14.90
CA GLU A 69 -2.32 12.02 14.01
C GLU A 69 -2.65 11.75 12.54
N LEU A 70 -2.53 12.77 11.71
CA LEU A 70 -2.77 12.68 10.27
C LEU A 70 -1.52 13.11 9.52
N ASN A 71 -1.03 12.25 8.63
CA ASN A 71 0.10 12.60 7.78
C ASN A 71 0.05 11.93 6.41
N ARG A 72 0.91 12.39 5.50
CA ARG A 72 1.09 11.85 4.14
C ARG A 72 2.47 11.24 4.01
N ARG A 73 2.53 9.98 3.62
CA ARG A 73 3.81 9.28 3.39
C ARG A 73 4.34 9.52 1.96
N PRO A 74 5.66 9.38 1.72
CA PRO A 74 6.25 9.60 0.40
C PRO A 74 5.99 8.42 -0.57
N THR A 75 5.58 7.27 -0.03
CA THR A 75 5.22 6.07 -0.78
C THR A 75 3.76 6.09 -1.24
N GLY A 76 3.46 5.40 -2.35
CA GLY A 76 2.08 5.19 -2.81
C GLY A 76 1.28 4.21 -1.94
N GLY A 77 0.14 3.75 -2.47
CA GLY A 77 -0.78 2.83 -1.77
C GLY A 77 -1.97 3.54 -1.10
N GLY A 78 -2.81 2.79 -0.40
CA GLY A 78 -4.02 3.29 0.28
C GLY A 78 -3.73 3.91 1.66
N ALA A 79 -4.73 4.52 2.28
CA ALA A 79 -4.60 5.05 3.63
C ALA A 79 -4.49 3.88 4.62
N ILE A 80 -3.70 4.06 5.67
CA ILE A 80 -3.46 3.04 6.70
C ILE A 80 -3.56 3.67 8.08
N LEU A 81 -3.98 2.87 9.06
CA LEU A 81 -3.85 3.19 10.48
C LEU A 81 -2.58 2.53 11.00
N MET A 82 -1.77 3.30 11.74
CA MET A 82 -0.57 2.84 12.41
C MET A 82 -0.60 3.26 13.87
N GLY A 83 0.03 2.49 14.75
CA GLY A 83 0.05 2.75 16.19
C GLY A 83 1.01 1.82 16.92
N PRO A 84 0.75 1.52 18.20
CA PRO A 84 1.60 0.61 18.99
C PRO A 84 1.54 -0.85 18.53
N ASP A 85 0.45 -1.26 17.88
CA ASP A 85 0.23 -2.64 17.44
C ASP A 85 0.44 -2.86 15.93
N GLN A 86 0.99 -1.88 15.21
CA GLN A 86 1.46 -2.05 13.84
C GLN A 86 2.96 -1.76 13.79
N LEU A 87 3.73 -2.72 13.28
CA LEU A 87 5.16 -2.53 13.09
C LEU A 87 5.41 -1.88 11.73
N GLY A 88 5.85 -0.63 11.77
CA GLY A 88 6.46 0.06 10.65
C GLY A 88 7.80 -0.56 10.32
N VAL A 89 8.00 -0.90 9.04
CA VAL A 89 9.26 -1.42 8.50
C VAL A 89 9.69 -0.52 7.36
N ALA A 90 10.80 0.17 7.51
CA ALA A 90 11.41 0.96 6.46
C ALA A 90 12.79 0.40 6.11
N LEU A 91 12.99 0.01 4.86
CA LEU A 91 14.29 -0.38 4.33
C LEU A 91 14.77 0.68 3.36
N THR A 92 15.90 1.32 3.69
CA THR A 92 16.59 2.28 2.82
C THR A 92 17.82 1.65 2.20
N LEU A 93 17.94 1.76 0.89
CA LEU A 93 19.05 1.21 0.11
C LEU A 93 19.61 2.26 -0.84
N HIS A 94 20.88 2.13 -1.19
CA HIS A 94 21.41 2.77 -2.39
C HIS A 94 20.60 2.24 -3.59
N GLY A 95 19.84 3.10 -4.28
CA GLY A 95 19.41 2.72 -5.61
C GLY A 95 20.58 2.97 -6.55
N ARG A 96 20.88 2.03 -7.45
CA ARG A 96 21.82 2.30 -8.54
C ARG A 96 21.40 3.60 -9.23
N ALA A 97 22.20 4.65 -9.07
CA ALA A 97 22.26 5.78 -9.99
C ALA A 97 23.03 5.25 -11.19
N GLY A 98 22.31 4.77 -12.19
CA GLY A 98 22.91 4.19 -13.37
C GLY A 98 21.96 4.38 -14.52
N SER A 99 22.49 4.93 -15.60
CA SER A 99 21.89 5.09 -16.91
C SER A 99 20.89 3.99 -17.28
N PRO A 100 19.89 4.27 -18.15
CA PRO A 100 19.02 3.23 -18.68
C PRO A 100 19.87 2.03 -19.13
N PRO A 101 19.43 0.78 -18.86
CA PRO A 101 20.20 -0.39 -19.25
C PRO A 101 20.51 -0.32 -20.75
N PRO A 102 21.71 -0.73 -21.18
CA PRO A 102 22.05 -0.86 -22.58
C PRO A 102 20.94 -1.60 -23.36
N PRO A 103 20.68 -1.23 -24.62
CA PRO A 103 19.73 -1.96 -25.45
C PRO A 103 20.06 -3.46 -25.44
N GLY A 104 19.09 -4.30 -25.03
CA GLY A 104 19.27 -5.76 -24.92
C GLY A 104 19.50 -6.29 -23.50
N MET A 105 19.66 -5.43 -22.49
CA MET A 105 19.63 -5.84 -21.08
C MET A 105 18.21 -5.91 -20.52
N VAL A 106 18.02 -6.76 -19.50
CA VAL A 106 16.76 -6.92 -18.76
C VAL A 106 16.26 -5.53 -18.31
N PRO A 107 14.98 -5.17 -18.54
CA PRO A 107 14.43 -3.89 -18.13
C PRO A 107 14.73 -3.61 -16.65
N PRO A 108 14.88 -2.33 -16.24
CA PRO A 108 15.01 -2.01 -14.84
C PRO A 108 13.78 -2.56 -14.12
N GLU A 109 14.01 -3.38 -13.09
CA GLU A 109 12.96 -4.07 -12.35
C GLU A 109 11.83 -3.11 -11.94
N ARG A 110 10.59 -3.51 -12.25
CA ARG A 110 9.41 -2.70 -12.02
C ARG A 110 9.17 -2.54 -10.52
N ALA A 111 8.51 -1.44 -10.11
CA ALA A 111 8.23 -1.16 -8.70
C ALA A 111 7.56 -2.34 -7.97
N ARG A 112 6.63 -3.04 -8.63
CA ARG A 112 5.96 -4.24 -8.07
C ARG A 112 6.92 -5.40 -7.83
N GLU A 113 7.75 -5.74 -8.81
CA GLU A 113 8.74 -6.83 -8.70
C GLU A 113 9.74 -6.54 -7.57
N ARG A 114 10.18 -5.28 -7.50
CA ARG A 114 11.08 -4.80 -6.46
C ARG A 114 10.46 -4.91 -5.06
N MET A 115 9.18 -4.53 -4.95
CA MET A 115 8.41 -4.64 -3.72
C MET A 115 8.18 -6.10 -3.32
N GLU A 116 7.86 -6.97 -4.27
CA GLU A 116 7.72 -8.41 -4.07
C GLU A 116 9.03 -9.01 -3.55
N ARG A 117 10.17 -8.69 -4.17
CA ARG A 117 11.49 -9.13 -3.70
C ARG A 117 11.80 -8.59 -2.30
N PHE A 118 11.60 -7.29 -2.05
CA PHE A 118 11.90 -6.72 -0.74
C PHE A 118 10.98 -7.22 0.38
N SER A 119 9.76 -7.65 0.03
CA SER A 119 8.85 -8.30 0.97
C SER A 119 9.31 -9.69 1.43
N ASP A 120 10.31 -10.29 0.78
CA ASP A 120 10.86 -11.59 1.19
C ASP A 120 11.42 -11.57 2.62
N GLY A 121 11.97 -10.44 3.07
CA GLY A 121 12.38 -10.25 4.47
C GLY A 121 11.23 -10.45 5.46
N LEU A 122 10.05 -9.90 5.16
CA LEU A 122 8.85 -10.11 5.96
C LEU A 122 8.30 -11.53 5.83
N ARG A 123 8.30 -12.10 4.62
CA ARG A 123 7.82 -13.46 4.40
C ARG A 123 8.64 -14.48 5.20
N ARG A 124 9.97 -14.35 5.23
CA ARG A 124 10.84 -15.21 6.06
C ARG A 124 10.60 -15.02 7.55
N ALA A 125 10.37 -13.78 7.99
CA ALA A 125 10.02 -13.48 9.37
C ALA A 125 8.71 -14.16 9.78
N LEU A 126 7.67 -14.03 8.96
CA LEU A 126 6.37 -14.65 9.16
C LEU A 126 6.46 -16.18 9.11
N ALA A 127 7.18 -16.75 8.14
CA ALA A 127 7.39 -18.20 8.04
C ALA A 127 8.10 -18.77 9.29
N SER A 128 9.03 -18.02 9.89
CA SER A 128 9.67 -18.42 11.15
C SER A 128 8.75 -18.40 12.37
N LEU A 129 7.55 -17.80 12.22
CA LEU A 129 6.45 -17.83 13.19
C LEU A 129 5.35 -18.84 12.77
N GLY A 130 5.58 -19.64 11.73
CA GLY A 130 4.59 -20.57 11.17
C GLY A 130 3.53 -19.92 10.28
N ILE A 131 3.72 -18.67 9.85
CA ILE A 131 2.77 -17.91 9.03
C ILE A 131 3.26 -17.86 7.58
N GLU A 132 2.57 -18.58 6.69
CA GLU A 132 2.89 -18.62 5.26
C GLU A 132 2.19 -17.49 4.49
N ALA A 133 2.87 -16.33 4.42
CA ALA A 133 2.36 -15.17 3.68
C ALA A 133 2.80 -15.16 2.21
N ALA A 134 1.89 -14.74 1.33
CA ALA A 134 2.15 -14.58 -0.10
C ALA A 134 1.99 -13.12 -0.54
N PHE A 135 2.85 -12.67 -1.46
CA PHE A 135 2.67 -11.39 -2.12
C PHE A 135 1.50 -11.44 -3.10
N ARG A 136 0.48 -10.63 -2.85
CA ARG A 136 -0.78 -10.62 -3.60
C ARG A 136 -1.15 -9.19 -4.02
N GLY A 137 -2.04 -9.11 -5.01
CA GLY A 137 -2.44 -7.85 -5.62
C GLY A 137 -1.23 -7.03 -6.12
N LYS A 138 -1.08 -5.83 -5.56
CA LYS A 138 -0.03 -4.87 -5.96
C LYS A 138 1.02 -4.62 -4.93
N ASN A 139 0.62 -4.67 -3.66
CA ASN A 139 1.42 -4.19 -2.58
C ASN A 139 0.97 -4.78 -1.24
N ASP A 140 0.40 -5.98 -1.23
CA ASP A 140 -0.08 -6.60 -0.01
C ASP A 140 0.60 -7.95 0.21
N LEU A 141 0.86 -8.28 1.48
CA LEU A 141 1.08 -9.66 1.92
C LEU A 141 -0.22 -10.18 2.51
N GLU A 142 -0.59 -11.38 2.10
CA GLU A 142 -1.83 -12.04 2.51
C GLU A 142 -1.57 -13.46 3.00
N VAL A 143 -2.39 -13.90 3.95
CA VAL A 143 -2.50 -15.28 4.45
C VAL A 143 -3.96 -15.69 4.25
N ASP A 144 -4.20 -16.77 3.51
CA ASP A 144 -5.55 -17.25 3.18
C ASP A 144 -6.50 -16.17 2.62
N GLY A 145 -5.95 -15.28 1.78
CA GLY A 145 -6.69 -14.17 1.16
C GLY A 145 -6.97 -12.99 2.09
N ARG A 146 -6.45 -13.01 3.33
CA ARG A 146 -6.58 -11.93 4.31
C ARG A 146 -5.27 -11.18 4.44
N LYS A 147 -5.34 -9.85 4.39
CA LYS A 147 -4.17 -8.98 4.42
C LYS A 147 -3.53 -8.96 5.80
N ILE A 148 -2.22 -9.21 5.86
CA ILE A 148 -1.39 -9.11 7.08
C ILE A 148 -0.36 -7.97 7.01
N ALA A 149 0.02 -7.55 5.80
CA ALA A 149 0.88 -6.37 5.64
C ALA A 149 0.55 -5.57 4.39
N GLY A 150 0.67 -4.25 4.49
CA GLY A 150 0.64 -3.33 3.35
C GLY A 150 2.05 -2.86 3.02
N LEU A 151 2.38 -2.77 1.74
CA LEU A 151 3.71 -2.48 1.23
C LEU A 151 3.71 -1.18 0.42
N GLY A 152 4.86 -0.53 0.36
CA GLY A 152 5.06 0.70 -0.38
C GLY A 152 6.50 0.82 -0.84
N ILE A 153 6.73 1.50 -1.95
CA ILE A 153 8.08 1.81 -2.40
C ILE A 153 8.14 3.23 -2.94
N HIS A 154 9.25 3.90 -2.67
CA HIS A 154 9.58 5.23 -3.13
C HIS A 154 11.03 5.23 -3.62
N ARG A 155 11.29 6.00 -4.67
CA ARG A 155 12.64 6.29 -5.13
C ARG A 155 12.83 7.80 -4.99
N ASP A 156 13.80 8.17 -4.18
CA ASP A 156 14.18 9.56 -3.98
C ASP A 156 14.90 10.11 -5.23
N GLY A 157 14.92 11.44 -5.38
CA GLY A 157 15.61 12.12 -6.48
C GLY A 157 17.12 11.86 -6.49
N SER A 158 17.74 11.61 -5.33
CA SER A 158 19.15 11.22 -5.23
C SER A 158 19.43 9.81 -5.77
N GLY A 159 18.38 9.05 -6.07
CA GLY A 159 18.46 7.66 -6.50
C GLY A 159 18.29 6.66 -5.35
N GLY A 160 18.22 7.11 -4.10
CA GLY A 160 17.93 6.26 -2.95
C GLY A 160 16.59 5.54 -3.05
N LEU A 161 16.51 4.33 -2.50
CA LEU A 161 15.28 3.54 -2.46
C LEU A 161 14.75 3.48 -1.03
N LEU A 162 13.44 3.60 -0.89
CA LEU A 162 12.70 3.45 0.35
C LEU A 162 11.62 2.41 0.15
N PHE A 163 11.70 1.29 0.86
CA PHE A 163 10.64 0.32 0.96
C PHE A 163 9.96 0.45 2.32
N HIS A 164 8.63 0.60 2.32
CA HIS A 164 7.81 0.61 3.51
C HIS A 164 7.00 -0.67 3.59
N ALA A 165 6.77 -1.13 4.82
CA ALA A 165 5.68 -2.02 5.14
C ALA A 165 5.01 -1.63 6.45
N SER A 166 3.70 -1.86 6.52
CA SER A 166 2.90 -1.86 7.74
C SER A 166 2.52 -3.30 8.07
N LEU A 167 3.25 -3.93 8.99
CA LEU A 167 2.93 -5.28 9.46
C LEU A 167 1.90 -5.20 10.58
N LEU A 168 0.75 -5.86 10.40
CA LEU A 168 -0.33 -5.90 11.38
C LEU A 168 0.03 -6.92 12.47
N ILE A 169 0.60 -6.46 13.58
CA ILE A 169 0.81 -7.33 14.75
C ILE A 169 -0.53 -7.58 15.42
N ASP A 170 -1.29 -6.50 15.59
CA ASP A 170 -2.71 -6.48 15.90
C ASP A 170 -3.40 -5.35 15.09
N LEU A 171 -4.71 -5.17 15.24
CA LEU A 171 -5.45 -4.08 14.59
C LEU A 171 -6.73 -3.68 15.36
N ASP A 172 -6.81 -2.41 15.77
CA ASP A 172 -8.06 -1.82 16.25
C ASP A 172 -8.97 -1.49 15.06
N VAL A 173 -9.80 -2.46 14.68
CA VAL A 173 -10.73 -2.35 13.54
C VAL A 173 -11.77 -1.25 13.78
N ALA A 174 -12.21 -1.05 15.03
CA ALA A 174 -13.19 -0.03 15.37
C ALA A 174 -12.61 1.38 15.20
N LEU A 175 -11.40 1.63 15.70
CA LEU A 175 -10.69 2.88 15.48
C LEU A 175 -10.46 3.11 13.99
N MET A 176 -9.98 2.10 13.26
CA MET A 176 -9.71 2.19 11.83
C MET A 176 -10.96 2.59 11.04
N ALA A 177 -12.11 1.96 11.30
CA ALA A 177 -13.36 2.26 10.61
C ALA A 177 -13.91 3.65 10.92
N ARG A 178 -13.62 4.19 12.11
CA ARG A 178 -14.04 5.56 12.49
C ARG A 178 -13.21 6.64 11.80
N VAL A 179 -11.92 6.39 11.56
CA VAL A 179 -11.01 7.42 11.03
C VAL A 179 -10.77 7.30 9.53
N LEU A 180 -10.91 6.10 8.92
CA LEU A 180 -10.72 5.91 7.49
C LEU A 180 -12.05 5.90 6.73
N ARG A 181 -12.15 6.74 5.70
CA ARG A 181 -13.26 6.69 4.73
C ARG A 181 -13.04 5.51 3.81
N THR A 182 -13.74 4.42 4.08
CA THR A 182 -13.86 3.34 3.12
C THR A 182 -15.06 3.64 2.22
N PRO A 183 -14.93 3.50 0.88
CA PRO A 183 -15.86 4.10 -0.08
C PRO A 183 -17.32 3.62 -0.03
N PHE A 184 -17.68 2.73 0.90
CA PHE A 184 -19.00 2.13 0.99
C PHE A 184 -19.46 1.84 2.43
N VAL A 185 -18.84 2.42 3.46
CA VAL A 185 -19.15 2.05 4.85
C VAL A 185 -20.05 3.07 5.53
N GLU A 186 -21.26 2.65 5.86
CA GLU A 186 -21.97 3.20 7.02
C GLU A 186 -21.46 2.41 8.24
N ILE A 187 -21.11 3.06 9.35
CA ILE A 187 -20.53 2.35 10.50
C ILE A 187 -21.59 1.42 11.11
N THR A 188 -21.68 0.19 10.62
CA THR A 188 -22.57 -0.89 11.08
C THR A 188 -21.74 -2.11 11.48
N ASP A 189 -22.24 -2.90 12.43
CA ASP A 189 -21.53 -4.07 12.95
C ASP A 189 -21.20 -5.10 11.85
N ALA A 190 -22.13 -5.30 10.91
CA ALA A 190 -21.95 -6.23 9.79
C ALA A 190 -20.80 -5.81 8.84
N GLU A 191 -20.55 -4.50 8.70
CA GLU A 191 -19.49 -3.97 7.85
C GLU A 191 -18.14 -3.96 8.55
N LEU A 192 -18.12 -3.72 9.87
CA LEU A 192 -16.92 -3.95 10.71
C LEU A 192 -16.47 -5.41 10.60
N ASP A 193 -17.39 -6.36 10.69
CA ASP A 193 -17.11 -7.79 10.49
C ASP A 193 -16.60 -8.09 9.08
N ALA A 194 -17.14 -7.43 8.06
CA ALA A 194 -16.68 -7.59 6.67
C ALA A 194 -15.24 -7.07 6.47
N VAL A 195 -14.87 -5.97 7.13
CA VAL A 195 -13.50 -5.45 7.12
C VAL A 195 -12.56 -6.37 7.90
N ALA A 196 -12.96 -6.80 9.10
CA ALA A 196 -12.20 -7.73 9.92
C ALA A 196 -11.91 -9.04 9.17
N ARG A 197 -12.88 -9.57 8.43
CA ARG A 197 -12.72 -10.78 7.59
C ARG A 197 -11.69 -10.63 6.46
N ARG A 198 -11.35 -9.41 6.04
CA ARG A 198 -10.38 -9.14 4.95
C ARG A 198 -8.96 -8.92 5.44
N THR A 199 -8.77 -8.81 6.75
CA THR A 199 -7.46 -8.63 7.38
C THR A 199 -7.19 -9.77 8.36
N THR A 200 -5.93 -9.95 8.69
CA THR A 200 -5.49 -10.85 9.77
C THR A 200 -4.26 -10.25 10.42
N THR A 201 -3.92 -10.72 11.61
CA THR A 201 -2.82 -10.17 12.40
C THR A 201 -1.84 -11.26 12.80
N VAL A 202 -0.61 -10.86 13.16
CA VAL A 202 0.40 -11.82 13.63
C VAL A 202 -0.07 -12.53 14.91
N ARG A 203 -0.69 -11.79 15.85
CA ARG A 203 -1.20 -12.38 17.10
C ARG A 203 -2.34 -13.36 16.88
N GLU A 204 -3.24 -13.06 15.94
CA GLU A 204 -4.32 -13.98 15.57
C GLU A 204 -3.79 -15.33 15.08
N LEU A 205 -2.75 -15.32 14.24
CA LEU A 205 -2.25 -16.53 13.58
C LEU A 205 -1.19 -17.29 14.37
N ALA A 206 -0.33 -16.60 15.12
CA ALA A 206 0.79 -17.20 15.85
C ALA A 206 0.63 -17.18 17.38
N GLY A 207 -0.40 -16.51 17.90
CA GLY A 207 -0.80 -16.51 19.31
C GLY A 207 -0.66 -15.15 20.01
N GLU A 208 -1.61 -14.85 20.90
CA GLU A 208 -1.72 -13.60 21.66
C GLU A 208 -0.51 -13.27 22.57
N GLY A 209 0.31 -14.28 22.91
CA GLY A 209 1.49 -14.11 23.76
C GLY A 209 2.70 -13.46 23.06
N LEU A 210 2.64 -13.22 21.75
CA LEU A 210 3.74 -12.64 20.98
C LEU A 210 3.90 -11.15 21.29
N SER A 211 5.06 -10.80 21.85
CA SER A 211 5.41 -9.40 22.10
C SER A 211 5.87 -8.70 20.82
N LEU A 212 5.73 -7.37 20.79
CA LEU A 212 6.29 -6.54 19.72
C LEU A 212 7.80 -6.78 19.54
N ALA A 213 8.53 -6.99 20.65
CA ALA A 213 9.96 -7.25 20.62
C ALA A 213 10.30 -8.58 19.94
N ASP A 214 9.49 -9.63 20.17
CA ASP A 214 9.65 -10.92 19.50
C ASP A 214 9.45 -10.76 18.00
N VAL A 215 8.32 -10.16 17.59
CA VAL A 215 8.02 -9.93 16.16
C VAL A 215 9.13 -9.12 15.51
N ARG A 216 9.59 -8.04 16.15
CA ARG A 216 10.71 -7.20 15.69
C ARG A 216 11.99 -8.00 15.49
N ALA A 217 12.31 -8.93 16.39
CA ALA A 217 13.47 -9.80 16.25
C ALA A 217 13.33 -10.79 15.08
N HIS A 218 12.13 -11.36 14.87
CA HIS A 218 11.84 -12.20 13.71
C HIS A 218 11.95 -11.43 12.39
N VAL A 219 11.43 -10.19 12.34
CA VAL A 219 11.54 -9.31 11.18
C VAL A 219 13.00 -8.97 10.88
N ALA A 220 13.79 -8.56 11.87
CA ALA A 220 15.22 -8.28 11.68
C ALA A 220 15.96 -9.51 11.11
N ARG A 221 15.75 -10.71 11.69
CA ARG A 221 16.33 -11.96 11.16
C ARG A 221 15.88 -12.28 9.75
N GLY A 222 14.60 -12.07 9.45
CA GLY A 222 14.03 -12.31 8.12
C GLY A 222 14.68 -11.45 7.04
N PHE A 223 14.87 -10.15 7.29
CA PHE A 223 15.58 -9.25 6.39
C PHE A 223 17.08 -9.59 6.29
N ALA A 224 17.76 -9.88 7.41
CA ALA A 224 19.16 -10.31 7.40
C ALA A 224 19.36 -11.54 6.49
N ALA A 225 18.51 -12.56 6.63
CA ALA A 225 18.56 -13.78 5.82
C ALA A 225 18.15 -13.57 4.35
N SER A 226 17.15 -12.73 4.08
CA SER A 226 16.66 -12.45 2.72
C SER A 226 17.71 -11.74 1.86
N PHE A 227 18.47 -10.84 2.47
CA PHE A 227 19.46 -10.01 1.78
C PHE A 227 20.91 -10.47 1.95
N ASP A 228 21.14 -11.55 2.71
CA ASP A 228 22.47 -12.08 3.05
C ASP A 228 23.40 -11.00 3.68
N VAL A 229 22.88 -10.36 4.73
CA VAL A 229 23.55 -9.26 5.43
C VAL A 229 23.55 -9.47 6.94
N ALA A 230 24.56 -8.91 7.60
CA ALA A 230 24.53 -8.72 9.05
C ALA A 230 23.80 -7.42 9.38
N LEU A 231 23.07 -7.40 10.50
CA LEU A 231 22.44 -6.19 11.04
C LEU A 231 23.15 -5.77 12.31
N GLU A 232 23.58 -4.51 12.36
CA GLU A 232 24.15 -3.91 13.56
C GLU A 232 23.24 -2.81 14.07
N LEU A 233 22.94 -2.84 15.38
CA LEU A 233 22.19 -1.78 16.02
C LEU A 233 22.96 -0.47 15.92
N GLY A 234 22.26 0.59 15.53
CA GLY A 234 22.83 1.92 15.44
C GLY A 234 21.88 3.00 15.91
N THR A 235 22.31 4.24 15.73
CA THR A 235 21.46 5.42 15.89
C THR A 235 21.59 6.29 14.65
N LEU A 236 20.69 7.26 14.52
CA LEU A 236 20.89 8.35 13.55
C LEU A 236 22.18 9.09 13.90
N ASP A 237 22.94 9.54 12.90
CA ASP A 237 24.09 10.43 13.13
C ASP A 237 23.62 11.89 13.30
N SER A 238 24.57 12.82 13.51
CA SER A 238 24.24 14.24 13.71
C SER A 238 23.63 14.91 12.49
N ASP A 239 24.04 14.54 11.29
CA ASP A 239 23.57 15.18 10.06
C ASP A 239 22.24 14.58 9.62
N GLU A 240 22.06 13.27 9.78
CA GLU A 240 20.77 12.60 9.69
C GLU A 240 19.76 13.26 10.63
N ARG A 241 20.08 13.44 11.92
CA ARG A 241 19.16 14.11 12.88
C ARG A 241 18.79 15.53 12.45
N LYS A 242 19.75 16.32 11.95
CA LYS A 242 19.48 17.68 11.47
C LYS A 242 18.52 17.64 10.27
N GLU A 243 18.74 16.73 9.33
CA GLU A 243 17.92 16.58 8.14
C GLU A 243 16.51 16.06 8.47
N VAL A 244 16.39 15.10 9.40
CA VAL A 244 15.10 14.66 9.93
C VAL A 244 14.34 15.84 10.55
N ALA A 245 15.00 16.64 11.40
CA ALA A 245 14.37 17.79 12.03
C ALA A 245 13.95 18.87 11.02
N ALA A 246 14.76 19.10 9.98
CA ALA A 246 14.41 20.01 8.88
C ALA A 246 13.19 19.49 8.10
N LEU A 247 13.23 18.24 7.62
CA LEU A 247 12.12 17.63 6.88
C LEU A 247 10.83 17.54 7.70
N THR A 248 10.94 17.30 9.01
CA THR A 248 9.78 17.30 9.90
C THR A 248 9.06 18.64 9.82
N ARG A 249 9.77 19.75 10.07
CA ARG A 249 9.18 21.11 10.10
C ARG A 249 8.78 21.64 8.74
N GLU A 250 9.65 21.43 7.74
CA GLU A 250 9.52 22.07 6.42
C GLU A 250 8.58 21.30 5.48
N LYS A 251 8.27 20.05 5.81
CA LYS A 251 7.42 19.19 4.98
C LYS A 251 6.34 18.49 5.79
N TYR A 252 6.70 17.60 6.71
CA TYR A 252 5.75 16.68 7.32
C TYR A 252 4.78 17.31 8.34
N GLU A 253 5.13 18.46 8.91
CA GLU A 253 4.25 19.29 9.75
C GLU A 253 3.48 20.34 8.93
N THR A 254 3.72 20.45 7.62
CA THR A 254 3.09 21.45 6.79
C THR A 254 1.75 20.97 6.23
N ARG A 255 0.75 21.85 6.26
CA ARG A 255 -0.55 21.57 5.63
C ARG A 255 -0.43 21.36 4.13
N ASP A 256 0.47 22.08 3.46
CA ASP A 256 0.71 21.98 2.02
C ASP A 256 1.11 20.56 1.60
N TRP A 257 1.92 19.89 2.41
CA TRP A 257 2.26 18.48 2.19
C TRP A 257 1.13 17.54 2.59
N VAL A 258 0.64 17.64 3.83
CA VAL A 258 -0.34 16.68 4.37
C VAL A 258 -1.62 16.70 3.53
N PHE A 259 -2.16 17.89 3.25
CA PHE A 259 -3.37 18.11 2.45
C PHE A 259 -3.07 18.32 0.97
N GLN A 260 -1.88 17.94 0.49
CA GLN A 260 -1.56 18.06 -0.93
C GLN A 260 -2.59 17.31 -1.76
N ARG A 261 -3.31 18.05 -2.61
CA ARG A 261 -4.22 17.47 -3.58
C ARG A 261 -3.44 17.14 -4.84
N THR A 262 -3.55 15.90 -5.29
CA THR A 262 -3.23 15.59 -6.68
C THR A 262 -4.48 15.94 -7.48
N ASN A 263 -4.40 16.82 -8.48
CA ASN A 263 -5.54 17.18 -9.33
C ASN A 263 -5.93 16.00 -10.25
N VAL A 264 -6.43 14.91 -9.66
CA VAL A 264 -7.03 13.78 -10.35
C VAL A 264 -8.41 13.60 -9.75
N ARG A 265 -9.43 14.10 -10.47
CA ARG A 265 -10.82 13.80 -10.09
C ARG A 265 -11.03 12.29 -10.27
N ASP A 266 -11.41 11.62 -9.19
CA ASP A 266 -11.93 10.27 -9.31
C ASP A 266 -13.17 10.35 -10.20
N SER A 267 -13.28 9.42 -11.14
CA SER A 267 -14.48 9.29 -11.98
C SER A 267 -15.13 7.95 -11.70
N THR A 268 -16.46 7.95 -11.60
CA THR A 268 -17.24 6.74 -11.34
C THR A 268 -18.13 6.43 -12.51
N GLY A 269 -18.37 5.14 -12.75
CA GLY A 269 -19.28 4.68 -13.77
C GLY A 269 -19.82 3.31 -13.43
N THR A 270 -21.06 3.06 -13.80
CA THR A 270 -21.75 1.80 -13.53
C THR A 270 -22.10 1.09 -14.82
N ALA A 271 -22.29 -0.22 -14.82
CA ALA A 271 -22.72 -1.01 -15.96
C ALA A 271 -23.55 -2.19 -15.50
N SER A 272 -24.56 -2.55 -16.28
CA SER A 272 -25.34 -3.76 -16.06
C SER A 272 -25.33 -4.59 -17.34
N ILE A 273 -25.16 -5.90 -17.21
CA ILE A 273 -25.26 -6.85 -18.33
C ILE A 273 -26.07 -8.07 -17.89
N GLU A 274 -26.97 -8.52 -18.76
CA GLU A 274 -27.69 -9.79 -18.61
C GLU A 274 -26.82 -10.93 -19.17
N THR A 275 -26.72 -12.03 -18.43
CA THR A 275 -26.00 -13.24 -18.85
C THR A 275 -26.88 -14.49 -18.72
N SER A 276 -26.41 -15.62 -19.25
CA SER A 276 -27.10 -16.90 -19.05
C SER A 276 -27.17 -17.31 -17.56
N GLY A 277 -26.29 -16.72 -16.75
CA GLY A 277 -26.11 -17.00 -15.34
C GLY A 277 -26.71 -15.99 -14.36
N GLY A 278 -27.46 -15.00 -14.86
CA GLY A 278 -27.97 -13.87 -14.07
C GLY A 278 -27.45 -12.51 -14.56
N ARG A 279 -28.05 -11.45 -14.06
CA ARG A 279 -27.65 -10.06 -14.21
C ARG A 279 -26.38 -9.78 -13.42
N ILE A 280 -25.43 -9.09 -14.06
CA ILE A 280 -24.19 -8.61 -13.45
C ILE A 280 -24.20 -7.07 -13.48
N ASP A 281 -24.20 -6.46 -12.31
CA ASP A 281 -24.06 -5.04 -12.04
C ASP A 281 -22.62 -4.73 -11.60
N VAL A 282 -21.94 -3.84 -12.33
CA VAL A 282 -20.55 -3.45 -12.08
C VAL A 282 -20.47 -1.97 -11.83
N SER A 283 -19.91 -1.58 -10.68
CA SER A 283 -19.53 -0.19 -10.38
C SER A 283 -18.01 -0.06 -10.42
N VAL A 284 -17.49 0.95 -11.11
CA VAL A 284 -16.05 1.23 -11.22
C VAL A 284 -15.76 2.66 -10.76
N ALA A 285 -14.73 2.81 -9.93
CA ALA A 285 -14.08 4.09 -9.68
C ALA A 285 -12.72 4.11 -10.38
N LEU A 286 -12.39 5.18 -11.08
CA LEU A 286 -11.12 5.37 -11.76
C LEU A 286 -10.32 6.53 -11.15
N ALA A 287 -9.01 6.33 -11.05
CA ALA A 287 -8.03 7.40 -10.90
C ALA A 287 -7.30 7.56 -12.25
N GLY A 288 -7.71 8.55 -13.04
CA GLY A 288 -7.27 8.68 -14.44
C GLY A 288 -7.67 7.45 -15.27
N ARG A 289 -6.67 6.70 -15.76
CA ARG A 289 -6.88 5.45 -16.55
C ARG A 289 -6.84 4.17 -15.73
N MET A 290 -6.66 4.25 -14.42
CA MET A 290 -6.50 3.08 -13.54
C MET A 290 -7.78 2.81 -12.75
N ILE A 291 -8.18 1.54 -12.63
CA ILE A 291 -9.32 1.13 -11.79
C ILE A 291 -8.95 1.31 -10.31
N LYS A 292 -9.46 2.33 -9.62
CA LYS A 292 -9.25 2.54 -8.17
C LYS A 292 -10.03 1.53 -7.33
N ALA A 293 -11.22 1.17 -7.78
CA ALA A 293 -12.08 0.14 -7.19
C ALA A 293 -13.03 -0.40 -8.25
N VAL A 294 -13.44 -1.66 -8.09
CA VAL A 294 -14.56 -2.25 -8.80
C VAL A 294 -15.43 -2.98 -7.78
N ASN A 295 -16.74 -2.91 -7.94
CA ASN A 295 -17.70 -3.68 -7.17
C ASN A 295 -18.58 -4.46 -8.14
N VAL A 296 -18.66 -5.77 -7.98
CA VAL A 296 -19.45 -6.66 -8.84
C VAL A 296 -20.60 -7.25 -8.01
N ARG A 297 -21.83 -6.94 -8.39
CA ARG A 297 -23.07 -7.44 -7.75
C ARG A 297 -23.99 -8.02 -8.80
N GLY A 298 -25.02 -8.74 -8.39
CA GLY A 298 -25.97 -9.34 -9.32
C GLY A 298 -26.74 -10.47 -8.67
N ASP A 299 -27.56 -11.13 -9.48
CA ASP A 299 -28.32 -12.33 -9.10
C ASP A 299 -27.68 -13.62 -9.69
N PHE A 300 -26.36 -13.61 -9.86
CA PHE A 300 -25.56 -14.76 -10.27
C PHE A 300 -25.05 -15.57 -9.08
N PHE A 301 -24.63 -16.82 -9.33
CA PHE A 301 -24.03 -17.70 -8.33
C PHE A 301 -22.51 -17.68 -8.42
N GLU A 302 -21.85 -17.15 -7.40
CA GLU A 302 -20.39 -17.19 -7.23
C GLU A 302 -20.05 -17.06 -5.74
N SER A 303 -18.87 -17.54 -5.33
CA SER A 303 -18.40 -17.40 -3.95
C SER A 303 -17.93 -15.97 -3.64
N GLU A 304 -18.19 -15.49 -2.42
CA GLU A 304 -17.73 -14.17 -1.97
C GLU A 304 -16.20 -14.02 -2.07
N GLY A 305 -15.45 -15.08 -1.78
CA GLY A 305 -13.99 -15.12 -1.91
C GLY A 305 -13.51 -14.94 -3.37
N ALA A 306 -14.20 -15.57 -4.34
CA ALA A 306 -13.87 -15.41 -5.74
C ALA A 306 -14.15 -13.98 -6.22
N LEU A 307 -15.28 -13.37 -5.82
CA LEU A 307 -15.56 -11.97 -6.14
C LEU A 307 -14.55 -11.02 -5.50
N ALA A 308 -14.19 -11.24 -4.23
CA ALA A 308 -13.17 -10.42 -3.55
C ALA A 308 -11.81 -10.50 -4.26
N ASP A 309 -11.37 -11.70 -4.68
CA ASP A 309 -10.14 -11.87 -5.47
C ASP A 309 -10.23 -11.18 -6.84
N LEU A 310 -11.37 -11.28 -7.54
CA LEU A 310 -11.61 -10.55 -8.79
C LEU A 310 -11.47 -9.04 -8.60
N GLU A 311 -12.17 -8.48 -7.61
CA GLU A 311 -12.16 -7.05 -7.30
C GLU A 311 -10.75 -6.59 -6.91
N GLY A 312 -10.04 -7.36 -6.09
CA GLY A 312 -8.65 -7.12 -5.71
C GLY A 312 -7.69 -7.13 -6.91
N ARG A 313 -7.88 -8.07 -7.85
CA ARG A 313 -7.08 -8.16 -9.08
C ARG A 313 -7.36 -7.03 -10.06
N LEU A 314 -8.63 -6.62 -10.19
CA LEU A 314 -9.03 -5.53 -11.08
C LEU A 314 -8.68 -4.16 -10.53
N ARG A 315 -8.61 -3.99 -9.20
CA ARG A 315 -8.04 -2.80 -8.58
C ARG A 315 -6.70 -2.49 -9.24
N TRP A 316 -6.32 -1.23 -9.34
CA TRP A 316 -5.25 -0.60 -10.13
C TRP A 316 -4.80 -1.36 -11.40
N THR A 317 -5.72 -2.03 -12.10
CA THR A 317 -5.50 -2.49 -13.47
C THR A 317 -5.82 -1.32 -14.40
N PRO A 318 -5.08 -1.12 -15.52
CA PRO A 318 -5.49 -0.17 -16.55
C PRO A 318 -6.91 -0.48 -17.01
N SER A 319 -7.80 0.49 -17.08
CA SER A 319 -9.20 0.28 -17.50
C SER A 319 -9.39 0.08 -19.01
N GLU A 320 -8.31 -0.24 -19.72
CA GLU A 320 -8.33 -0.58 -21.14
C GLU A 320 -8.77 -2.03 -21.34
N LYS A 321 -9.49 -2.29 -22.43
CA LYS A 321 -10.12 -3.58 -22.73
C LYS A 321 -9.16 -4.77 -22.59
N ALA A 322 -7.95 -4.67 -23.14
CA ALA A 322 -6.97 -5.75 -23.11
C ALA A 322 -6.49 -6.09 -21.70
N ALA A 323 -6.25 -5.08 -20.85
CA ALA A 323 -5.80 -5.28 -19.48
C ALA A 323 -6.92 -5.86 -18.60
N VAL A 324 -8.14 -5.33 -18.71
CA VAL A 324 -9.31 -5.84 -18.00
C VAL A 324 -9.59 -7.30 -18.40
N ALA A 325 -9.68 -7.59 -19.70
CA ALA A 325 -9.94 -8.96 -20.18
C ALA A 325 -8.87 -9.94 -19.68
N LYS A 326 -7.58 -9.58 -19.79
CA LYS A 326 -6.48 -10.41 -19.29
C LYS A 326 -6.63 -10.73 -17.80
N THR A 327 -6.98 -9.72 -16.99
CA THR A 327 -7.18 -9.89 -15.54
C THR A 327 -8.38 -10.78 -15.24
N VAL A 328 -9.54 -10.53 -15.87
CA VAL A 328 -10.77 -11.31 -15.66
C VAL A 328 -10.59 -12.76 -16.11
N HIS A 329 -9.97 -13.01 -17.27
CA HIS A 329 -9.72 -14.39 -17.72
C HIS A 329 -8.74 -15.13 -16.82
N ARG A 330 -7.72 -14.45 -16.27
CA ARG A 330 -6.82 -15.08 -15.30
C ARG A 330 -7.55 -15.43 -14.01
N TRP A 331 -8.46 -14.58 -13.56
CA TRP A 331 -9.33 -14.87 -12.42
C TRP A 331 -10.24 -16.07 -12.70
N ALA A 332 -10.91 -16.10 -13.86
CA ALA A 332 -11.83 -17.17 -14.27
C ALA A 332 -11.14 -18.53 -14.45
N ARG A 333 -9.83 -18.57 -14.73
CA ARG A 333 -9.05 -19.82 -14.75
C ARG A 333 -8.67 -20.32 -13.35
N ALA A 334 -8.61 -19.42 -12.38
CA ALA A 334 -8.20 -19.73 -11.01
C ALA A 334 -9.38 -20.13 -10.11
N HIS A 335 -10.61 -19.83 -10.53
CA HIS A 335 -11.84 -20.17 -9.82
C HIS A 335 -12.66 -21.09 -10.73
N SER A 336 -13.37 -22.05 -10.13
CA SER A 336 -14.41 -22.78 -10.86
C SER A 336 -15.50 -21.75 -11.12
N THR A 337 -15.54 -21.17 -12.32
CA THR A 337 -16.52 -20.13 -12.64
C THR A 337 -17.90 -20.68 -12.29
N GLY A 338 -18.59 -20.04 -11.35
CA GLY A 338 -19.99 -20.29 -11.12
C GLY A 338 -20.79 -19.88 -12.36
N THR A 339 -21.92 -19.21 -12.19
CA THR A 339 -22.69 -18.75 -13.36
C THR A 339 -22.11 -17.48 -14.00
N VAL A 340 -21.01 -16.94 -13.47
CA VAL A 340 -20.34 -15.71 -13.94
C VAL A 340 -19.40 -16.01 -15.10
N GLU A 341 -19.82 -15.62 -16.30
CA GLU A 341 -19.00 -15.73 -17.51
C GLU A 341 -17.95 -14.60 -17.60
N ALA A 342 -16.68 -14.98 -17.88
CA ALA A 342 -15.55 -14.05 -17.93
C ALA A 342 -15.70 -12.92 -18.97
N ASP A 343 -16.20 -13.25 -20.17
CA ASP A 343 -16.32 -12.29 -21.27
C ASP A 343 -17.42 -11.24 -21.01
N PRO A 344 -18.66 -11.61 -20.63
CA PRO A 344 -19.67 -10.66 -20.18
C PRO A 344 -19.19 -9.76 -19.03
N LEU A 345 -18.55 -10.33 -18.02
CA LEU A 345 -18.01 -9.59 -16.89
C LEU A 345 -16.94 -8.57 -17.33
N ALA A 346 -15.98 -8.98 -18.16
CA ALA A 346 -14.96 -8.06 -18.68
C ALA A 346 -15.58 -6.92 -19.49
N ARG A 347 -16.63 -7.20 -20.28
CA ARG A 347 -17.39 -6.16 -21.01
C ARG A 347 -18.08 -5.19 -20.05
N ALA A 348 -18.71 -5.69 -18.99
CA ALA A 348 -19.36 -4.83 -17.99
C ALA A 348 -18.36 -3.90 -17.29
N VAL A 349 -17.20 -4.41 -16.88
CA VAL A 349 -16.12 -3.61 -16.27
C VAL A 349 -15.60 -2.53 -17.22
N VAL A 350 -15.35 -2.88 -18.50
CA VAL A 350 -14.91 -1.91 -19.51
C VAL A 350 -15.99 -0.86 -19.76
N SER A 351 -17.26 -1.25 -19.83
CA SER A 351 -18.38 -0.34 -20.04
C SER A 351 -18.56 0.64 -18.88
N ALA A 352 -18.45 0.15 -17.64
CA ALA A 352 -18.45 0.98 -16.43
C ALA A 352 -17.28 1.98 -16.44
N ALA A 353 -16.08 1.52 -16.78
CA ALA A 353 -14.91 2.38 -16.89
C ALA A 353 -15.00 3.42 -18.02
N GLN A 354 -15.60 3.07 -19.17
CA GLN A 354 -15.84 4.02 -20.25
C GLN A 354 -16.82 5.10 -19.82
N ARG A 355 -17.89 4.74 -19.11
CA ARG A 355 -18.84 5.72 -18.53
C ARG A 355 -18.19 6.61 -17.48
N ALA A 356 -17.27 6.07 -16.66
CA ALA A 356 -16.45 6.87 -15.76
C ALA A 356 -15.57 7.88 -16.54
N ARG A 357 -14.85 7.43 -17.57
CA ARG A 357 -14.01 8.31 -18.42
C ARG A 357 -14.80 9.35 -19.20
N GLY A 358 -16.04 9.05 -19.60
CA GLY A 358 -16.92 10.02 -20.27
C GLY A 358 -17.21 11.28 -19.46
N GLN A 359 -16.86 11.28 -18.16
CA GLN A 359 -17.00 12.41 -17.25
C GLN A 359 -15.66 13.04 -16.80
N GLY A 360 -14.51 12.62 -17.33
CA GLY A 360 -13.20 13.13 -16.90
C GLY A 360 -12.07 13.01 -17.93
N ALA A 361 -11.22 14.04 -18.01
CA ALA A 361 -10.09 14.12 -18.95
C ALA A 361 -9.00 13.04 -18.66
N PRO A 362 -8.28 12.53 -19.68
CA PRO A 362 -7.35 11.41 -19.53
C PRO A 362 -6.00 11.81 -18.90
N TYR A 363 -5.44 10.95 -18.03
CA TYR A 363 -4.13 11.13 -17.37
C TYR A 363 -3.34 9.80 -17.29
N GLY A 364 -2.00 9.87 -17.08
CA GLY A 364 -1.04 8.75 -17.04
C GLY A 364 -0.29 8.62 -15.71
N CYS A 365 0.02 7.40 -15.28
CA CYS A 365 0.28 6.95 -13.91
C CYS A 365 1.55 7.47 -13.16
N PHE A 366 2.22 8.55 -13.59
CA PHE A 366 3.51 8.98 -13.01
C PHE A 366 3.78 10.48 -13.11
N VAL A 367 3.04 11.34 -12.40
CA VAL A 367 3.46 12.74 -12.21
C VAL A 367 3.65 13.02 -10.73
N THR A 368 4.84 13.51 -10.44
CA THR A 368 5.20 14.16 -9.18
C THR A 368 4.40 15.46 -9.07
N PRO A 369 3.49 15.61 -8.10
CA PRO A 369 2.79 16.88 -7.89
C PRO A 369 3.82 17.98 -7.59
N GLY A 370 3.87 19.03 -8.42
CA GLY A 370 4.75 20.20 -8.24
C GLY A 370 5.87 20.38 -9.28
N ALA A 371 6.06 19.46 -10.23
CA ALA A 371 6.93 19.74 -11.37
C ALA A 371 6.26 20.80 -12.26
N ARG A 372 6.87 22.00 -12.38
CA ARG A 372 6.51 22.95 -13.43
C ARG A 372 6.60 22.23 -14.78
N GLU A 373 5.58 22.39 -15.61
CA GLU A 373 5.61 21.98 -17.00
C GLU A 373 6.65 22.81 -17.75
N ASP A 374 7.90 22.37 -17.73
CA ASP A 374 8.86 22.84 -18.73
C ASP A 374 8.52 22.12 -20.03
N ARG A 375 7.87 22.86 -20.92
CA ARG A 375 7.57 22.46 -22.30
C ARG A 375 8.85 22.01 -22.99
N TRP A 376 8.81 20.81 -23.57
CA TRP A 376 9.57 20.46 -24.76
C TRP A 376 8.66 19.72 -25.74
#